data_AF-A0A6V7XAI1-F1
#
_entry.id   AF-A0A6V7XAI1-F1
#
_cell.length_a   1.000
_cell.length_b   1.000
_cell.length_c   1.000
_cell.angle_alpha   90.00
_cell.angle_beta   90.00
_cell.angle_gamma   90.00
#
_symmetry.space_group_name_H-M   'P 1'
#
loop_
_entity.id
_entity.type
_entity.pdbx_description
1 polymer ?
#
loop_
_entity_poly.entity_id
_entity_poly.type
_entity_poly.pdbx_seq_one_letter_code
_entity_poly.pdbx_strand_id
1 'polypeptide(L)'
;MSEEKLNDNYQKSYKKLAKTWEEISKEIQSDLAENYLKNISNQRETRFPTEADLNGAIQGLLRLQDTYKLKTKDLANGIVEDININKQMDAKVCYEIGLAAYNEEDYYHSILWMEEANERYYLLEKESTEINKSDILNILSISLYKQGNLKRALIINDKLIELDPLYPNATNNSKLYKQELLANGVNEEDFRINIPPLNNYRWGNLTKNTNETDNIQLNNTSIKEEKDDDSVDIDDQLLYESLCRDEVSLNITEISKLYCYYKMDRPFLRLAPIKVEIIRFEPLAVIFRNIIADEEIEILKKLSKPKLRQAKVQDPKTGNPMTASYRISKSAWLRNNENPTTELLDRRIGMMTSLDMGRTEQLQIGNYGIGGHYESHYDFALENEAITETSINSISNGNRIGTVLFYLSTPEKGGYTVFTDLKTVAKPTKNDALFLV
;
A
#
# COMPACT_ATOMS: atom_id res chain seq x y z
N MET A 1 83.57 -18.69 13.85
CA MET A 1 82.22 -18.44 14.42
C MET A 1 81.31 -18.17 13.24
N SER A 2 81.00 -19.25 12.54
CA SER A 2 81.05 -19.35 11.07
C SER A 2 80.05 -20.40 10.62
N GLU A 3 79.34 -20.11 9.54
CA GLU A 3 78.38 -20.95 8.78
C GLU A 3 77.18 -21.54 9.54
N GLU A 4 77.33 -22.16 10.72
CA GLU A 4 76.22 -22.79 11.45
C GLU A 4 75.14 -21.78 11.90
N LYS A 5 75.54 -20.63 12.46
CA LYS A 5 74.58 -19.58 12.89
C LYS A 5 73.86 -18.91 11.72
N LEU A 6 74.47 -18.87 10.54
CA LEU A 6 73.86 -18.30 9.33
C LEU A 6 72.85 -19.28 8.73
N ASN A 7 73.17 -20.58 8.71
CA ASN A 7 72.27 -21.63 8.23
C ASN A 7 71.03 -21.79 9.12
N ASP A 8 71.19 -21.73 10.45
CA ASP A 8 70.09 -21.78 11.41
C ASP A 8 69.11 -20.59 11.27
N ASN A 9 69.64 -19.38 11.03
CA ASN A 9 68.82 -18.20 10.80
C ASN A 9 68.09 -18.25 9.45
N TYR A 10 68.72 -18.81 8.42
CA TYR A 10 68.09 -19.02 7.12
C TYR A 10 66.97 -20.06 7.18
N GLN A 11 67.22 -21.19 7.84
CA GLN A 11 66.21 -22.24 8.03
C GLN A 11 65.04 -21.77 8.90
N LYS A 12 65.30 -20.98 9.96
CA LYS A 12 64.23 -20.35 10.75
C LYS A 12 63.41 -19.36 9.94
N SER A 13 64.05 -18.53 9.10
CA SER A 13 63.36 -17.55 8.26
C SER A 13 62.52 -18.23 7.19
N TYR A 14 63.04 -19.28 6.54
CA TYR A 14 62.30 -20.07 5.55
C TYR A 14 61.11 -20.80 6.16
N LYS A 15 61.30 -21.45 7.32
CA LYS A 15 60.18 -22.09 8.06
C LYS A 15 59.12 -21.09 8.48
N LYS A 16 59.53 -19.89 8.91
CA LYS A 16 58.60 -18.81 9.25
C LYS A 16 57.81 -18.38 8.01
N LEU A 17 58.49 -18.13 6.89
CA LEU A 17 57.85 -17.72 5.64
C LEU A 17 56.86 -18.77 5.12
N ALA A 18 57.25 -20.06 5.15
CA ALA A 18 56.39 -21.17 4.75
C ALA A 18 55.15 -21.29 5.65
N LYS A 19 55.33 -21.18 6.96
CA LYS A 19 54.23 -21.21 7.93
C LYS A 19 53.29 -20.02 7.76
N THR A 20 53.83 -18.82 7.58
CA THR A 20 53.04 -17.61 7.33
C THR A 20 52.30 -17.68 6.00
N TRP A 21 52.88 -18.31 4.97
CA TRP A 21 52.22 -18.50 3.69
C TRP A 21 51.09 -19.54 3.76
N GLU A 22 51.26 -20.61 4.53
CA GLU A 22 50.17 -21.55 4.82
C GLU A 22 49.02 -20.87 5.60
N GLU A 23 49.33 -20.02 6.58
CA GLU A 23 48.33 -19.27 7.36
C GLU A 23 47.57 -18.28 6.46
N ILE A 24 48.27 -17.49 5.64
CA ILE A 24 47.68 -16.53 4.70
C ILE A 24 46.86 -17.24 3.61
N SER A 25 47.36 -18.34 3.04
CA SER A 25 46.64 -19.14 2.06
C SER A 25 45.33 -19.69 2.64
N LYS A 26 45.35 -20.09 3.93
CA LYS A 26 44.18 -20.61 4.63
C LYS A 26 43.15 -19.52 4.94
N GLU A 27 43.58 -18.29 5.20
CA GLU A 27 42.69 -17.12 5.30
C GLU A 27 42.12 -16.72 3.94
N ILE A 28 42.93 -16.69 2.88
CA ILE A 28 42.49 -16.38 1.51
C ILE A 28 41.51 -17.44 0.98
N GLN A 29 41.71 -18.72 1.34
CA GLN A 29 40.79 -19.83 1.04
C GLN A 29 39.62 -19.93 2.02
N SER A 30 39.63 -19.18 3.13
CA SER A 30 38.49 -19.16 4.05
C SER A 30 37.39 -18.31 3.42
N ASP A 31 36.43 -19.01 2.83
CA ASP A 31 35.30 -18.40 2.17
C ASP A 31 34.34 -17.86 3.24
N LEU A 32 34.62 -16.65 3.73
CA LEU A 32 33.74 -15.92 4.65
C LEU A 32 32.30 -15.82 4.10
N ALA A 33 32.16 -15.86 2.77
CA ALA A 33 30.88 -15.94 2.10
C ALA A 33 30.15 -17.27 2.36
N GLU A 34 30.81 -18.41 2.46
CA GLU A 34 30.13 -19.69 2.76
C GLU A 34 29.49 -19.69 4.15
N ASN A 35 30.18 -19.14 5.16
CA ASN A 35 29.63 -19.08 6.51
C ASN A 35 28.49 -18.05 6.60
N TYR A 36 28.61 -16.93 5.89
CA TYR A 36 27.55 -15.94 5.76
C TYR A 36 26.33 -16.51 5.00
N LEU A 37 26.55 -17.17 3.88
CA LEU A 37 25.53 -17.86 3.08
C LEU A 37 24.91 -19.03 3.85
N LYS A 38 25.69 -19.79 4.65
CA LYS A 38 25.16 -20.82 5.57
C LYS A 38 24.31 -20.22 6.67
N ASN A 39 24.68 -19.08 7.25
CA ASN A 39 23.83 -18.40 8.23
C ASN A 39 22.53 -17.87 7.61
N ILE A 40 22.59 -17.26 6.41
CA ILE A 40 21.40 -16.82 5.67
C ILE A 40 20.53 -18.01 5.24
N SER A 41 21.14 -19.12 4.82
CA SER A 41 20.41 -20.32 4.41
C SER A 41 19.92 -21.18 5.58
N ASN A 42 20.53 -21.09 6.76
CA ASN A 42 20.00 -21.69 8.00
C ASN A 42 18.86 -20.86 8.61
N GLN A 43 18.77 -19.56 8.28
CA GLN A 43 17.60 -18.71 8.56
C GLN A 43 16.39 -19.01 7.65
N ARG A 44 16.41 -20.07 6.83
CA ARG A 44 15.32 -20.48 5.90
C ARG A 44 13.95 -20.78 6.52
N GLU A 45 13.80 -20.78 7.85
CA GLU A 45 12.45 -20.69 8.46
C GLU A 45 11.81 -19.31 8.23
N THR A 46 12.59 -18.30 7.85
CA THR A 46 12.10 -16.99 7.42
C THR A 46 12.05 -16.90 5.90
N ARG A 47 10.84 -16.79 5.36
CA ARG A 47 10.60 -16.53 3.94
C ARG A 47 11.03 -15.08 3.65
N PHE A 48 12.05 -14.89 2.82
CA PHE A 48 12.46 -13.56 2.37
C PHE A 48 11.37 -12.91 1.50
N PRO A 49 11.26 -11.56 1.51
CA PRO A 49 10.38 -10.84 0.60
C PRO A 49 10.70 -11.16 -0.87
N THR A 50 9.66 -11.25 -1.68
CA THR A 50 9.70 -11.43 -3.13
C THR A 50 9.51 -10.10 -3.85
N GLU A 51 9.73 -10.07 -5.17
CA GLU A 51 9.42 -8.89 -6.00
C GLU A 51 7.95 -8.44 -5.88
N ALA A 52 7.02 -9.40 -5.74
CA ALA A 52 5.63 -9.10 -5.49
C ALA A 52 5.39 -8.42 -4.13
N ASP A 53 6.17 -8.75 -3.10
CA ASP A 53 6.11 -8.08 -1.80
C ASP A 53 6.66 -6.65 -1.90
N LEU A 54 7.70 -6.42 -2.71
CA LEU A 54 8.26 -5.09 -2.97
C LEU A 54 7.24 -4.22 -3.71
N ASN A 55 6.67 -4.70 -4.80
CA ASN A 55 5.64 -3.98 -5.56
C ASN A 55 4.42 -3.68 -4.68
N GLY A 56 3.96 -4.64 -3.88
CA GLY A 56 2.88 -4.42 -2.91
C GLY A 56 3.21 -3.34 -1.86
N ALA A 57 4.46 -3.29 -1.39
CA ALA A 57 4.90 -2.24 -0.47
C ALA A 57 4.94 -0.85 -1.14
N ILE A 58 5.39 -0.77 -2.40
CA ILE A 58 5.37 0.49 -3.17
C ILE A 58 3.93 0.95 -3.39
N GLN A 59 3.03 0.07 -3.82
CA GLN A 59 1.61 0.42 -3.98
C GLN A 59 0.97 0.86 -2.66
N GLY A 60 1.32 0.21 -1.55
CA GLY A 60 0.91 0.66 -0.21
C GLY A 60 1.42 2.07 0.13
N LEU A 61 2.68 2.38 -0.20
CA LEU A 61 3.26 3.70 -0.01
C LEU A 61 2.54 4.78 -0.84
N LEU A 62 2.31 4.53 -2.13
CA LEU A 62 1.63 5.48 -3.01
C LEU A 62 0.18 5.73 -2.56
N ARG A 63 -0.56 4.68 -2.16
CA ARG A 63 -1.90 4.87 -1.57
C ARG A 63 -1.86 5.72 -0.30
N LEU A 64 -0.91 5.48 0.59
CA LEU A 64 -0.77 6.30 1.80
C LEU A 64 -0.43 7.74 1.45
N GLN A 65 0.43 7.95 0.45
CA GLN A 65 0.78 9.27 -0.06
C GLN A 65 -0.46 10.04 -0.49
N ASP A 66 -1.34 9.42 -1.26
CA ASP A 66 -2.62 9.99 -1.68
C ASP A 66 -3.58 10.22 -0.51
N THR A 67 -3.84 9.15 0.26
CA THR A 67 -4.85 9.14 1.32
C THR A 67 -4.57 10.20 2.38
N TYR A 68 -3.30 10.41 2.72
CA TYR A 68 -2.90 11.37 3.75
C TYR A 68 -2.23 12.63 3.19
N LYS A 69 -2.27 12.84 1.86
CA LYS A 69 -1.67 14.01 1.19
C LYS A 69 -0.20 14.23 1.57
N LEU A 70 0.57 13.14 1.67
CA LEU A 70 1.97 13.17 2.09
C LEU A 70 2.84 13.70 0.97
N LYS A 71 3.82 14.55 1.30
CA LYS A 71 4.75 15.10 0.31
C LYS A 71 5.84 14.09 0.00
N THR A 72 6.14 13.90 -1.28
CA THR A 72 7.22 13.02 -1.75
C THR A 72 8.56 13.33 -1.09
N LYS A 73 8.91 14.63 -0.98
CA LYS A 73 10.15 15.08 -0.36
C LYS A 73 10.23 14.75 1.13
N ASP A 74 9.11 14.85 1.84
CA ASP A 74 9.04 14.50 3.26
C ASP A 74 9.21 12.99 3.41
N LEU A 75 8.48 12.19 2.63
CA LEU A 75 8.61 10.73 2.60
C LEU A 75 10.04 10.28 2.29
N ALA A 76 10.67 10.86 1.28
CA ALA A 76 12.04 10.55 0.89
C ALA A 76 13.07 10.99 1.96
N ASN A 77 12.76 11.99 2.77
CA ASN A 77 13.55 12.39 3.94
C ASN A 77 13.25 11.54 5.19
N GLY A 78 12.35 10.56 5.11
CA GLY A 78 11.93 9.77 6.25
C GLY A 78 11.05 10.56 7.22
N ILE A 79 10.27 11.51 6.72
CA ILE A 79 9.31 12.29 7.48
C ILE A 79 7.91 11.84 7.04
N VAL A 80 7.14 11.30 7.98
CA VAL A 80 5.75 10.90 7.76
C VAL A 80 4.88 11.74 8.70
N GLU A 81 4.14 12.68 8.11
CA GLU A 81 3.48 13.76 8.84
C GLU A 81 4.49 14.52 9.72
N ASP A 82 4.38 14.41 11.06
CA ASP A 82 5.27 15.07 12.03
C ASP A 82 6.32 14.11 12.63
N ILE A 83 6.40 12.86 12.15
CA ILE A 83 7.29 11.84 12.69
C ILE A 83 8.50 11.66 11.77
N ASN A 84 9.70 11.89 12.31
CA ASN A 84 10.94 11.57 11.63
C ASN A 84 11.40 10.14 11.99
N ILE A 85 11.36 9.25 11.02
CA ILE A 85 11.79 7.85 11.16
C ILE A 85 13.30 7.64 10.96
N ASN A 86 14.07 8.73 10.75
CA ASN A 86 15.53 8.75 10.53
C ASN A 86 16.00 7.75 9.44
N LYS A 87 15.14 7.48 8.46
CA LYS A 87 15.43 6.60 7.32
C LYS A 87 15.15 7.35 6.04
N GLN A 88 16.20 7.86 5.41
CA GLN A 88 16.11 8.57 4.15
C GLN A 88 16.20 7.57 2.99
N MET A 89 15.49 7.88 1.90
CA MET A 89 15.58 7.16 0.64
C MET A 89 16.69 7.79 -0.20
N ASP A 90 17.53 6.97 -0.83
CA ASP A 90 18.48 7.46 -1.83
C ASP A 90 17.79 7.67 -3.19
N ALA A 91 18.56 8.13 -4.18
CA ALA A 91 18.06 8.33 -5.53
C ALA A 91 17.55 7.02 -6.18
N LYS A 92 18.12 5.86 -5.81
CA LYS A 92 17.76 4.56 -6.37
C LYS A 92 16.39 4.12 -5.89
N VAL A 93 16.14 4.22 -4.59
CA VAL A 93 14.82 3.90 -4.02
C VAL A 93 13.74 4.81 -4.62
N CYS A 94 14.03 6.11 -4.77
CA CYS A 94 13.09 7.04 -5.41
C CYS A 94 12.82 6.67 -6.88
N TYR A 95 13.86 6.27 -7.63
CA TYR A 95 13.73 5.77 -9.00
C TYR A 95 12.87 4.50 -9.08
N GLU A 96 13.10 3.52 -8.20
CA GLU A 96 12.33 2.27 -8.15
C GLU A 96 10.84 2.53 -7.87
N ILE A 97 10.52 3.44 -6.95
CA ILE A 97 9.13 3.86 -6.68
C ILE A 97 8.52 4.53 -7.90
N GLY A 98 9.21 5.48 -8.53
CA GLY A 98 8.72 6.18 -9.71
C GLY A 98 8.58 5.28 -10.94
N LEU A 99 9.42 4.25 -11.07
CA LEU A 99 9.36 3.25 -12.13
C LEU A 99 8.17 2.30 -11.92
N ALA A 100 7.94 1.86 -10.69
CA ALA A 100 6.75 1.07 -10.36
C ALA A 100 5.46 1.85 -10.64
N ALA A 101 5.40 3.14 -10.29
CA ALA A 101 4.27 4.00 -10.65
C ALA A 101 4.09 4.13 -12.18
N TYR A 102 5.19 4.34 -12.91
CA TYR A 102 5.17 4.43 -14.37
C TYR A 102 4.63 3.17 -15.04
N ASN A 103 5.03 2.00 -14.55
CA ASN A 103 4.61 0.70 -15.10
C ASN A 103 3.10 0.43 -14.91
N GLU A 104 2.50 1.03 -13.88
CA GLU A 104 1.05 1.00 -13.62
C GLU A 104 0.32 2.19 -14.27
N GLU A 105 0.98 2.92 -15.18
CA GLU A 105 0.45 4.12 -15.84
C GLU A 105 0.06 5.27 -14.89
N ASP A 106 0.51 5.22 -13.65
CA ASP A 106 0.38 6.30 -12.67
C ASP A 106 1.44 7.37 -12.92
N TYR A 107 1.22 8.15 -13.98
CA TYR A 107 2.12 9.23 -14.36
C TYR A 107 2.16 10.36 -13.33
N TYR A 108 1.12 10.51 -12.50
CA TYR A 108 1.09 11.48 -11.41
C TYR A 108 2.19 11.20 -10.39
N HIS A 109 2.21 10.00 -9.82
CA HIS A 109 3.26 9.59 -8.88
C HIS A 109 4.62 9.42 -9.57
N SER A 110 4.63 8.93 -10.81
CA SER A 110 5.88 8.78 -11.57
C SER A 110 6.63 10.10 -11.69
N ILE A 111 5.95 11.21 -12.03
CA ILE A 111 6.59 12.54 -12.09
C ILE A 111 7.17 12.92 -10.73
N LEU A 112 6.38 12.83 -9.66
CA LEU A 112 6.80 13.25 -8.32
C LEU A 112 8.06 12.51 -7.85
N TRP A 113 8.07 11.18 -8.01
CA TRP A 113 9.18 10.34 -7.54
C TRP A 113 10.40 10.41 -8.47
N MET A 114 10.21 10.59 -9.78
CA MET A 114 11.32 10.79 -10.72
C MET A 114 11.98 12.17 -10.56
N GLU A 115 11.22 13.22 -10.23
CA GLU A 115 11.77 14.52 -9.87
C GLU A 115 12.62 14.42 -8.61
N GLU A 116 12.12 13.77 -7.54
CA GLU A 116 12.89 13.54 -6.31
C GLU A 116 14.14 12.67 -6.56
N ALA A 117 14.03 11.62 -7.38
CA ALA A 117 15.17 10.80 -7.78
C ALA A 117 16.23 11.62 -8.52
N ASN A 118 15.83 12.49 -9.45
CA ASN A 118 16.73 13.36 -10.19
C ASN A 118 17.38 14.43 -9.30
N GLU A 119 16.66 15.00 -8.32
CA GLU A 119 17.25 15.91 -7.33
C GLU A 119 18.32 15.19 -6.49
N ARG A 120 17.99 14.01 -5.97
CA ARG A 120 18.90 13.21 -5.13
C ARG A 120 20.06 12.61 -5.90
N TYR A 121 19.95 12.42 -7.21
CA TYR A 121 21.05 11.92 -8.03
C TYR A 121 22.31 12.79 -7.90
N TYR A 122 22.15 14.12 -7.77
CA TYR A 122 23.28 15.03 -7.58
C TYR A 122 23.90 14.98 -6.18
N LEU A 123 23.24 14.31 -5.22
CA LEU A 123 23.75 14.10 -3.86
C LEU A 123 24.55 12.80 -3.73
N LEU A 124 24.52 11.92 -4.74
CA LEU A 124 25.31 10.70 -4.76
C LEU A 124 26.81 11.02 -4.81
N GLU A 125 27.61 10.27 -4.05
CA GLU A 125 29.05 10.24 -4.26
C GLU A 125 29.35 9.74 -5.68
N LYS A 126 30.35 10.33 -6.34
CA LYS A 126 30.67 10.13 -7.78
C LYS A 126 30.91 8.67 -8.21
N GLU A 127 31.03 7.73 -7.28
CA GLU A 127 31.30 6.31 -7.54
C GLU A 127 30.06 5.40 -7.44
N SER A 128 28.88 5.93 -7.09
CA SER A 128 27.63 5.17 -7.11
C SER A 128 27.17 4.90 -8.55
N THR A 129 27.37 3.66 -9.01
CA THR A 129 27.06 3.20 -10.38
C THR A 129 25.70 2.51 -10.51
N GLU A 130 24.88 2.55 -9.45
CA GLU A 130 23.70 1.67 -9.39
C GLU A 130 22.51 2.15 -10.21
N ILE A 131 22.46 3.43 -10.61
CA ILE A 131 21.36 3.99 -11.41
C ILE A 131 21.89 4.91 -12.51
N ASN A 132 21.30 4.79 -13.70
CA ASN A 132 21.62 5.65 -14.82
C ASN A 132 20.70 6.87 -14.84
N LYS A 133 21.27 8.07 -14.82
CA LYS A 133 20.52 9.31 -14.90
C LYS A 133 19.72 9.43 -16.20
N SER A 134 20.20 8.85 -17.29
CA SER A 134 19.48 8.80 -18.56
C SER A 134 18.12 8.10 -18.41
N ASP A 135 18.03 7.04 -17.59
CA ASP A 135 16.77 6.31 -17.36
C ASP A 135 15.77 7.15 -16.55
N ILE A 136 16.24 7.87 -15.52
CA ILE A 136 15.40 8.81 -14.76
C ILE A 136 14.83 9.89 -15.69
N LEU A 137 15.67 10.51 -16.51
CA LEU A 137 15.24 11.58 -17.42
C LEU A 137 14.29 11.05 -18.50
N ASN A 138 14.51 9.83 -19.00
CA ASN A 138 13.63 9.22 -19.98
C ASN A 138 12.22 8.98 -19.41
N ILE A 139 12.11 8.36 -18.24
CA ILE A 139 10.80 8.10 -17.61
C ILE A 139 10.13 9.43 -17.25
N LEU A 140 10.84 10.37 -16.64
CA LEU A 140 10.30 11.69 -16.31
C LEU A 140 9.77 12.43 -17.55
N SER A 141 10.52 12.40 -18.66
CA SER A 141 10.12 12.98 -19.94
C SER A 141 8.80 12.39 -20.45
N ILE A 142 8.68 11.06 -20.45
CA ILE A 142 7.48 10.38 -20.93
C ILE A 142 6.29 10.64 -20.00
N SER A 143 6.48 10.55 -18.68
CA SER A 143 5.41 10.83 -17.71
C SER A 143 4.90 12.28 -17.81
N LEU A 144 5.80 13.25 -17.98
CA LEU A 144 5.44 14.65 -18.23
C LEU A 144 4.61 14.81 -19.51
N TYR A 145 5.02 14.14 -20.58
CA TYR A 145 4.29 14.15 -21.85
C TYR A 145 2.89 13.57 -21.68
N LYS A 146 2.75 12.43 -21.00
CA LYS A 146 1.47 11.77 -20.72
C LYS A 146 0.52 12.63 -19.86
N GLN A 147 1.08 13.48 -18.99
CA GLN A 147 0.32 14.48 -18.21
C GLN A 147 0.11 15.82 -18.94
N GLY A 148 0.38 15.89 -20.24
CA GLY A 148 0.14 17.08 -21.08
C GLY A 148 1.18 18.19 -20.92
N ASN A 149 2.31 17.95 -20.25
CA ASN A 149 3.38 18.93 -20.05
C ASN A 149 4.39 18.92 -21.21
N LEU A 150 3.93 19.07 -22.45
CA LEU A 150 4.73 18.94 -23.68
C LEU A 150 6.05 19.74 -23.66
N LYS A 151 6.00 21.04 -23.30
CA LYS A 151 7.22 21.87 -23.25
C LYS A 151 8.23 21.36 -22.22
N ARG A 152 7.78 20.90 -21.04
CA ARG A 152 8.66 20.32 -20.02
C ARG A 152 9.23 18.99 -20.47
N ALA A 153 8.39 18.11 -21.01
CA ALA A 153 8.81 16.83 -21.56
C ALA A 153 9.93 17.00 -22.59
N LEU A 154 9.77 17.98 -23.50
CA LEU A 154 10.80 18.33 -24.46
C LEU A 154 12.10 18.82 -23.82
N ILE A 155 12.03 19.69 -22.81
CA ILE A 155 13.23 20.17 -22.09
C ILE A 155 13.96 19.02 -21.38
N ILE A 156 13.23 18.13 -20.71
CA ILE A 156 13.82 16.96 -20.03
C ILE A 156 14.44 16.01 -21.05
N ASN A 157 13.78 15.80 -22.19
CA ASN A 157 14.29 14.97 -23.27
C ASN A 157 15.52 15.59 -23.96
N ASP A 158 15.57 16.91 -24.10
CA ASP A 158 16.76 17.62 -24.62
C ASP A 158 17.96 17.40 -23.67
N LYS A 159 17.75 17.46 -22.34
CA LYS A 159 18.78 17.11 -21.34
C LYS A 159 19.22 15.64 -21.42
N LEU A 160 18.28 14.72 -21.70
CA LEU A 160 18.60 13.31 -21.92
C LEU A 160 19.52 13.14 -23.13
N ILE A 161 19.20 13.78 -24.26
CA ILE A 161 20.02 13.71 -25.48
C ILE A 161 21.41 14.34 -25.26
N GLU A 162 21.49 15.43 -24.49
CA GLU A 162 22.78 16.04 -24.13
C GLU A 162 23.65 15.09 -23.30
N LEU A 163 23.03 14.35 -22.38
CA LEU A 163 23.72 13.40 -21.51
C LEU A 163 24.12 12.11 -22.24
N ASP A 164 23.19 11.55 -23.03
CA ASP A 164 23.37 10.34 -23.81
C ASP A 164 22.73 10.49 -25.21
N PRO A 165 23.52 10.95 -26.19
CA PRO A 165 23.04 11.16 -27.55
C PRO A 165 22.56 9.89 -28.26
N LEU A 166 22.96 8.71 -27.79
CA LEU A 166 22.62 7.42 -28.36
C LEU A 166 21.46 6.73 -27.61
N TYR A 167 20.87 7.40 -26.62
CA TYR A 167 19.78 6.83 -25.84
C TYR A 167 18.60 6.41 -26.76
N PRO A 168 18.11 5.17 -26.64
CA PRO A 168 17.03 4.67 -27.49
C PRO A 168 15.80 5.57 -27.46
N ASN A 169 15.19 5.81 -28.62
CA ASN A 169 13.96 6.57 -28.79
C ASN A 169 13.97 8.06 -28.36
N ALA A 170 15.01 8.58 -27.69
CA ALA A 170 15.05 9.97 -27.25
C ALA A 170 14.90 10.96 -28.41
N THR A 171 15.57 10.71 -29.54
CA THR A 171 15.41 11.54 -30.75
C THR A 171 14.01 11.44 -31.36
N ASN A 172 13.38 10.26 -31.28
CA ASN A 172 12.01 10.07 -31.77
C ASN A 172 11.00 10.79 -30.88
N ASN A 173 11.15 10.71 -29.56
CA ASN A 173 10.36 11.45 -28.58
C ASN A 173 10.48 12.97 -28.81
N SER A 174 11.69 13.49 -29.04
CA SER A 174 11.90 14.91 -29.36
C SER A 174 11.12 15.34 -30.61
N LYS A 175 11.11 14.51 -31.66
CA LYS A 175 10.34 14.77 -32.88
C LYS A 175 8.83 14.76 -32.59
N LEU A 176 8.35 13.76 -31.85
CA LEU A 176 6.94 13.64 -31.46
C LEU A 176 6.48 14.87 -30.69
N TYR A 177 7.19 15.26 -29.62
CA TYR A 177 6.80 16.39 -28.79
C TYR A 177 6.79 17.71 -29.56
N LYS A 178 7.77 17.93 -30.45
CA LYS A 178 7.81 19.12 -31.33
C LYS A 178 6.63 19.14 -32.31
N GLN A 179 6.30 18.00 -32.90
CA GLN A 179 5.15 17.90 -33.82
C GLN A 179 3.83 18.21 -33.12
N GLU A 180 3.64 17.70 -31.91
CA GLU A 180 2.44 18.01 -31.12
C GLU A 180 2.38 19.47 -30.66
N LEU A 181 3.52 20.07 -30.28
CA LEU A 181 3.57 21.50 -29.97
C LEU A 181 3.17 22.36 -31.17
N LEU A 182 3.65 22.04 -32.38
CA LEU A 182 3.22 22.70 -33.62
C LEU A 182 1.73 22.51 -33.88
N ALA A 183 1.22 21.29 -33.71
CA ALA A 183 -0.19 20.97 -33.89
C ALA A 183 -1.09 21.76 -32.92
N ASN A 184 -0.59 22.04 -31.70
CA ASN A 184 -1.24 22.89 -30.70
C ASN A 184 -1.03 24.40 -30.93
N GLY A 185 -0.45 24.80 -32.06
CA GLY A 185 -0.27 26.21 -32.43
C GLY A 185 0.90 26.91 -31.73
N VAL A 186 1.83 26.17 -31.11
CA VAL A 186 3.02 26.73 -30.47
C VAL A 186 4.12 26.94 -31.52
N ASN A 187 4.69 28.14 -31.58
CA ASN A 187 5.81 28.44 -32.47
C ASN A 187 7.12 27.79 -31.97
N GLU A 188 8.03 27.43 -32.89
CA GLU A 188 9.30 26.75 -32.53
C GLU A 188 10.17 27.54 -31.54
N GLU A 189 10.19 28.86 -31.68
CA GLU A 189 10.91 29.78 -30.78
C GLU A 189 10.41 29.67 -29.33
N ASP A 190 9.14 29.28 -29.15
CA ASP A 190 8.45 29.23 -27.87
C ASP A 190 8.51 27.84 -27.20
N PHE A 191 9.11 26.83 -27.84
CA PHE A 191 9.16 25.46 -27.30
C PHE A 191 9.87 25.34 -25.95
N ARG A 192 10.85 26.21 -25.70
CA ARG A 192 11.77 26.13 -24.55
C ARG A 192 11.68 27.34 -23.62
N ILE A 193 10.80 28.27 -23.93
CA ILE A 193 10.54 29.49 -23.16
C ILE A 193 9.05 29.55 -22.84
N ASN A 194 8.65 30.47 -21.96
CA ASN A 194 7.26 30.61 -21.51
C ASN A 194 6.64 29.26 -21.12
N ILE A 195 7.34 28.53 -20.25
CA ILE A 195 6.91 27.21 -19.78
C ILE A 195 5.72 27.44 -18.83
N PRO A 196 4.52 26.91 -19.13
CA PRO A 196 3.36 27.06 -18.24
C PRO A 196 3.64 26.42 -16.87
N PRO A 197 2.87 26.64 -15.81
CA PRO A 197 3.01 25.89 -14.55
C PRO A 197 2.93 24.37 -14.75
N LEU A 198 3.50 23.58 -13.83
CA LEU A 198 3.43 22.11 -13.91
C LEU A 198 1.98 21.69 -13.74
N ASN A 199 1.44 21.03 -14.76
CA ASN A 199 0.14 20.40 -14.69
C ASN A 199 0.32 18.93 -14.29
N ASN A 200 0.22 18.62 -13.00
CA ASN A 200 0.31 17.23 -12.53
C ASN A 200 -0.93 16.87 -11.71
N TYR A 201 -2.07 16.75 -12.39
CA TYR A 201 -3.30 16.32 -11.73
C TYR A 201 -3.30 14.81 -11.55
N ARG A 202 -3.67 14.38 -10.33
CA ARG A 202 -4.04 13.00 -10.07
C ARG A 202 -5.28 12.65 -10.90
N TRP A 203 -5.31 11.42 -11.44
CA TRP A 203 -6.47 10.87 -12.14
C TRP A 203 -7.74 11.12 -11.31
N GLY A 204 -8.72 11.77 -11.92
CA GLY A 204 -9.99 12.15 -11.27
C GLY A 204 -10.23 13.63 -10.99
N ASN A 205 -9.20 14.49 -11.01
CA ASN A 205 -9.42 15.94 -10.87
C ASN A 205 -9.88 16.64 -12.17
N LEU A 206 -9.99 15.92 -13.30
CA LEU A 206 -10.42 16.45 -14.59
C LEU A 206 -11.88 16.94 -14.60
N THR A 207 -12.74 16.45 -13.70
CA THR A 207 -14.17 16.81 -13.68
C THR A 207 -14.48 18.09 -12.89
N LYS A 208 -13.55 18.61 -12.07
CA LYS A 208 -13.81 19.79 -11.22
C LYS A 208 -13.41 21.15 -11.82
N ASN A 209 -12.66 21.16 -12.92
CA ASN A 209 -12.17 22.41 -13.55
C ASN A 209 -12.80 22.74 -14.92
N THR A 210 -13.87 22.07 -15.34
CA THR A 210 -14.60 22.44 -16.57
C THR A 210 -15.61 23.59 -16.39
N ASN A 211 -15.71 24.18 -15.19
CA ASN A 211 -16.67 25.27 -14.92
C ASN A 211 -16.06 26.67 -14.79
N GLU A 212 -14.79 26.88 -15.13
CA GLU A 212 -14.27 28.24 -15.33
C GLU A 212 -13.56 28.35 -16.67
N THR A 213 -14.34 28.86 -17.64
CA THR A 213 -13.92 29.48 -18.90
C THR A 213 -13.03 28.64 -19.81
N ASP A 214 -13.65 27.88 -20.73
CA ASP A 214 -13.28 27.94 -22.15
C ASP A 214 -14.44 27.42 -23.02
N ASN A 215 -15.03 28.34 -23.78
CA ASN A 215 -15.96 28.01 -24.87
C ASN A 215 -15.16 27.31 -25.98
N ILE A 216 -15.10 25.99 -25.95
CA ILE A 216 -14.76 25.19 -27.13
C ILE A 216 -16.03 24.44 -27.55
N GLN A 217 -16.66 24.95 -28.61
CA GLN A 217 -17.66 24.22 -29.39
C GLN A 217 -17.01 22.95 -29.95
N LEU A 218 -17.14 21.84 -29.24
CA LEU A 218 -16.90 20.50 -29.79
C LEU A 218 -18.19 20.04 -30.46
N ASN A 219 -18.17 20.09 -31.79
CA ASN A 219 -19.21 19.54 -32.64
C ASN A 219 -19.49 18.08 -32.29
N ASN A 220 -20.78 17.78 -32.12
CA ASN A 220 -21.32 16.45 -31.91
C ASN A 220 -20.86 15.47 -33.01
N THR A 221 -19.97 14.55 -32.66
CA THR A 221 -19.91 13.23 -33.26
C THR A 221 -20.03 12.20 -32.16
N SER A 222 -21.17 11.51 -32.16
CA SER A 222 -21.54 10.45 -31.23
C SER A 222 -20.49 9.33 -31.22
N ILE A 223 -19.62 9.34 -30.23
CA ILE A 223 -18.92 8.14 -29.78
C ILE A 223 -19.80 7.59 -28.66
N LYS A 224 -20.45 6.45 -28.92
CA LYS A 224 -21.05 5.63 -27.87
C LYS A 224 -19.87 5.00 -27.13
N GLU A 225 -19.48 5.57 -26.00
CA GLU A 225 -18.59 4.89 -25.07
C GLU A 225 -19.38 3.74 -24.44
N GLU A 226 -18.98 2.52 -24.76
CA GLU A 226 -19.30 1.34 -23.97
C GLU A 226 -18.72 1.57 -22.57
N LYS A 227 -19.56 1.50 -21.54
CA LYS A 227 -19.10 1.54 -20.16
C LYS A 227 -18.36 0.24 -19.87
N ASP A 228 -17.04 0.32 -19.73
CA ASP A 228 -16.27 -0.71 -19.05
C ASP A 228 -16.67 -0.72 -17.56
N ASP A 229 -16.98 -1.92 -17.05
CA ASP A 229 -17.50 -2.21 -15.70
C ASP A 229 -16.46 -1.98 -14.57
N ASP A 230 -15.24 -1.57 -14.92
CA ASP A 230 -14.08 -1.40 -14.02
C ASP A 230 -13.74 0.08 -13.70
N SER A 231 -14.59 1.05 -14.10
CA SER A 231 -14.32 2.47 -13.80
C SER A 231 -14.58 2.78 -12.32
N VAL A 232 -13.52 2.91 -11.52
CA VAL A 232 -13.58 3.44 -10.14
C VAL A 232 -14.29 4.80 -10.16
N ASP A 233 -15.37 4.94 -9.39
CA ASP A 233 -16.02 6.25 -9.19
C ASP A 233 -15.04 7.16 -8.44
N ILE A 234 -14.45 8.07 -9.19
CA ILE A 234 -13.47 9.05 -8.73
C ILE A 234 -13.98 9.85 -7.53
N ASP A 235 -15.28 10.19 -7.49
CA ASP A 235 -15.85 10.95 -6.38
C ASP A 235 -15.92 10.11 -5.10
N ASP A 236 -16.14 8.80 -5.22
CA ASP A 236 -16.12 7.87 -4.08
C ASP A 236 -14.71 7.66 -3.53
N GLN A 237 -13.68 7.58 -4.38
CA GLN A 237 -12.30 7.48 -3.92
C GLN A 237 -11.86 8.75 -3.15
N LEU A 238 -12.17 9.94 -3.68
CA LEU A 238 -11.86 11.19 -3.01
C LEU A 238 -12.64 11.34 -1.70
N LEU A 239 -13.89 10.89 -1.65
CA LEU A 239 -14.69 10.85 -0.43
C LEU A 239 -14.11 9.89 0.60
N TYR A 240 -13.73 8.68 0.19
CA TYR A 240 -13.07 7.69 1.02
C TYR A 240 -11.82 8.25 1.69
N GLU A 241 -10.94 8.88 0.91
CA GLU A 241 -9.71 9.46 1.44
C GLU A 241 -9.98 10.65 2.38
N SER A 242 -11.00 11.45 2.08
CA SER A 242 -11.43 12.56 2.95
C SER A 242 -11.98 12.05 4.28
N LEU A 243 -12.70 10.93 4.28
CA LEU A 243 -13.17 10.25 5.50
C LEU A 243 -11.99 9.69 6.32
N CYS A 244 -10.97 9.14 5.66
CA CYS A 244 -9.73 8.69 6.33
C CYS A 244 -8.96 9.82 7.02
N ARG A 245 -9.11 11.07 6.56
CA ARG A 245 -8.48 12.27 7.12
C ARG A 245 -9.36 13.07 8.10
N ASP A 246 -10.55 12.57 8.43
CA ASP A 246 -11.55 13.31 9.22
C ASP A 246 -11.96 14.67 8.60
N GLU A 247 -11.85 14.83 7.28
CA GLU A 247 -12.17 16.10 6.58
C GLU A 247 -13.67 16.28 6.30
N VAL A 248 -14.48 15.23 6.50
CA VAL A 248 -15.92 15.27 6.24
C VAL A 248 -16.66 15.74 7.48
N SER A 249 -17.29 16.91 7.39
CA SER A 249 -18.12 17.44 8.48
C SER A 249 -19.40 16.60 8.65
N LEU A 250 -19.66 16.17 9.88
CA LEU A 250 -20.87 15.43 10.24
C LEU A 250 -22.01 16.40 10.60
N ASN A 251 -23.25 16.00 10.32
CA ASN A 251 -24.42 16.78 10.72
C ASN A 251 -24.61 16.72 12.25
N ILE A 252 -24.44 17.86 12.92
CA ILE A 252 -24.56 18.00 14.38
C ILE A 252 -25.92 17.49 14.88
N THR A 253 -26.99 17.69 14.09
CA THR A 253 -28.34 17.23 14.44
C THR A 253 -28.40 15.71 14.52
N GLU A 254 -27.76 15.00 13.59
CA GLU A 254 -27.70 13.53 13.60
C GLU A 254 -26.83 13.03 14.75
N ILE A 255 -25.66 13.65 14.98
CA ILE A 255 -24.77 13.28 16.10
C ILE A 255 -25.47 13.46 17.45
N SER A 256 -26.27 14.53 17.61
CA SER A 256 -26.96 14.80 18.88
C SER A 256 -27.98 13.72 19.28
N LYS A 257 -28.42 12.88 18.33
CA LYS A 257 -29.32 11.75 18.58
C LYS A 257 -28.57 10.51 19.07
N LEU A 258 -27.26 10.44 18.86
CA LEU A 258 -26.42 9.30 19.24
C LEU A 258 -26.21 9.29 20.75
N TYR A 259 -26.22 8.10 21.34
CA TYR A 259 -26.03 7.94 22.78
C TYR A 259 -25.37 6.61 23.12
N CYS A 260 -24.81 6.57 24.33
CA CYS A 260 -24.26 5.35 24.92
C CYS A 260 -25.21 4.79 25.98
N TYR A 261 -25.27 3.48 26.11
CA TYR A 261 -26.07 2.82 27.14
C TYR A 261 -25.44 1.50 27.58
N TYR A 262 -25.90 1.00 28.74
CA TYR A 262 -25.58 -0.33 29.22
C TYR A 262 -26.66 -1.32 28.80
N LYS A 263 -26.30 -2.30 27.98
CA LYS A 263 -27.20 -3.41 27.63
C LYS A 263 -27.23 -4.40 28.79
N MET A 264 -28.43 -4.55 29.38
CA MET A 264 -28.73 -5.38 30.55
C MET A 264 -30.01 -6.21 30.37
N ASP A 265 -30.34 -6.53 29.13
CA ASP A 265 -31.60 -7.19 28.71
C ASP A 265 -31.64 -8.70 29.01
N ARG A 266 -30.54 -9.28 29.52
CA ARG A 266 -30.46 -10.68 29.95
C ARG A 266 -30.03 -10.79 31.43
N PRO A 267 -30.43 -11.86 32.16
CA PRO A 267 -30.06 -12.02 33.57
C PRO A 267 -28.56 -11.91 33.85
N PHE A 268 -27.73 -12.54 33.02
CA PHE A 268 -26.27 -12.44 33.12
C PHE A 268 -25.75 -11.01 32.90
N LEU A 269 -26.34 -10.27 31.94
CA LEU A 269 -25.92 -8.91 31.60
C LEU A 269 -26.31 -7.88 32.67
N ARG A 270 -27.12 -8.23 33.66
CA ARG A 270 -27.32 -7.37 34.85
C ARG A 270 -26.11 -7.38 35.78
N LEU A 271 -25.32 -8.46 35.76
CA LEU A 271 -24.09 -8.61 36.54
C LEU A 271 -22.86 -8.17 35.74
N ALA A 272 -22.88 -8.39 34.42
CA ALA A 272 -21.84 -7.95 33.49
C ALA A 272 -22.45 -7.16 32.32
N PRO A 273 -22.85 -5.89 32.53
CA PRO A 273 -23.44 -5.07 31.48
C PRO A 273 -22.48 -4.82 30.32
N ILE A 274 -23.02 -4.87 29.10
CA ILE A 274 -22.26 -4.53 27.89
C ILE A 274 -22.40 -3.03 27.63
N LYS A 275 -21.26 -2.35 27.44
CA LYS A 275 -21.20 -0.94 27.05
C LYS A 275 -21.46 -0.82 25.57
N VAL A 276 -22.52 -0.11 25.19
CA VAL A 276 -22.92 0.10 23.80
C VAL A 276 -22.85 1.60 23.50
N GLU A 277 -22.26 1.94 22.38
CA GLU A 277 -22.25 3.28 21.80
C GLU A 277 -22.87 3.22 20.42
N ILE A 278 -23.96 3.95 20.21
CA ILE A 278 -24.59 4.02 18.90
C ILE A 278 -23.83 5.05 18.07
N ILE A 279 -23.30 4.63 16.92
CA ILE A 279 -22.63 5.53 15.97
C ILE A 279 -23.55 5.90 14.79
N ARG A 280 -24.60 5.10 14.54
CA ARG A 280 -25.62 5.35 13.52
C ARG A 280 -26.89 4.54 13.77
N PHE A 281 -28.06 5.05 13.35
CA PHE A 281 -29.34 4.33 13.42
C PHE A 281 -29.77 3.67 12.11
N GLU A 282 -29.46 4.26 10.94
CA GLU A 282 -29.93 3.78 9.63
C GLU A 282 -28.81 3.78 8.57
N PRO A 283 -28.21 2.63 8.24
CA PRO A 283 -28.31 1.34 8.95
C PRO A 283 -27.76 1.43 10.38
N LEU A 284 -28.16 0.48 11.23
CA LEU A 284 -27.74 0.46 12.62
C LEU A 284 -26.26 0.09 12.69
N ALA A 285 -25.46 0.98 13.29
CA ALA A 285 -24.07 0.73 13.56
C ALA A 285 -23.77 1.08 15.01
N VAL A 286 -23.16 0.14 15.74
CA VAL A 286 -22.85 0.30 17.15
C VAL A 286 -21.43 -0.17 17.47
N ILE A 287 -20.79 0.50 18.43
CA ILE A 287 -19.54 0.06 19.04
C ILE A 287 -19.85 -0.59 20.39
N PHE A 288 -19.42 -1.83 20.55
CA PHE A 288 -19.36 -2.51 21.83
C PHE A 288 -18.00 -2.25 22.47
N ARG A 289 -17.99 -1.46 23.56
CA ARG A 289 -16.76 -0.98 24.20
C ARG A 289 -16.18 -2.02 25.15
N ASN A 290 -14.87 -2.28 25.07
CA ASN A 290 -14.11 -3.22 25.89
C ASN A 290 -14.76 -4.62 25.99
N ILE A 291 -15.19 -5.15 24.83
CA ILE A 291 -15.95 -6.39 24.72
C ILE A 291 -15.07 -7.64 24.61
N ILE A 292 -13.79 -7.48 24.28
CA ILE A 292 -12.80 -8.57 24.22
C ILE A 292 -11.59 -8.23 25.09
N ALA A 293 -11.14 -9.17 25.91
CA ALA A 293 -10.03 -8.98 26.84
C ALA A 293 -8.66 -9.18 26.18
N ASP A 294 -7.62 -8.61 26.77
CA ASP A 294 -6.25 -8.70 26.25
C ASP A 294 -5.74 -10.14 26.19
N GLU A 295 -6.07 -10.95 27.18
CA GLU A 295 -5.70 -12.37 27.21
C GLU A 295 -6.36 -13.14 26.05
N GLU A 296 -7.61 -12.82 25.73
CA GLU A 296 -8.34 -13.43 24.62
C GLU A 296 -7.73 -13.02 23.28
N ILE A 297 -7.38 -11.74 23.11
CA ILE A 297 -6.70 -11.22 21.93
C ILE A 297 -5.38 -11.97 21.71
N GLU A 298 -4.58 -12.18 22.75
CA GLU A 298 -3.29 -12.86 22.61
C GLU A 298 -3.45 -14.36 22.27
N ILE A 299 -4.48 -15.02 22.80
CA ILE A 299 -4.84 -16.39 22.39
C ILE A 299 -5.21 -16.42 20.91
N LEU A 300 -6.09 -15.52 20.45
CA LEU A 300 -6.50 -15.44 19.05
C LEU A 300 -5.32 -15.16 18.11
N LYS A 301 -4.40 -14.27 18.50
CA LYS A 301 -3.15 -14.01 17.77
C LYS A 301 -2.26 -15.26 17.73
N LYS A 302 -2.12 -15.98 18.83
CA LYS A 302 -1.32 -17.22 18.89
C LYS A 302 -1.88 -18.30 17.96
N LEU A 303 -3.19 -18.47 17.94
CA LEU A 303 -3.87 -19.44 17.07
C LEU A 303 -3.79 -19.05 15.58
N SER A 304 -3.87 -17.75 15.27
CA SER A 304 -3.88 -17.25 13.89
C SER A 304 -2.51 -17.14 13.25
N LYS A 305 -1.45 -16.77 14.00
CA LYS A 305 -0.07 -16.60 13.49
C LYS A 305 0.40 -17.72 12.53
N PRO A 306 0.32 -19.02 12.87
CA PRO A 306 0.76 -20.10 11.96
C PRO A 306 -0.15 -20.30 10.74
N LYS A 307 -1.37 -19.76 10.77
CA LYS A 307 -2.38 -19.88 9.71
C LYS A 307 -2.45 -18.66 8.79
N LEU A 308 -1.82 -17.54 9.16
CA LEU A 308 -1.83 -16.30 8.37
C LEU A 308 -1.20 -16.54 7.01
N ARG A 309 -2.01 -16.41 5.96
CA ARG A 309 -1.58 -16.43 4.56
C ARG A 309 -2.00 -15.13 3.91
N GLN A 310 -1.29 -14.71 2.87
CA GLN A 310 -1.73 -13.57 2.06
C GLN A 310 -3.15 -13.84 1.57
N ALA A 311 -4.04 -12.89 1.79
CA ALA A 311 -5.43 -13.02 1.38
C ALA A 311 -5.47 -13.11 -0.14
N LYS A 312 -6.12 -14.16 -0.64
CA LYS A 312 -6.44 -14.29 -2.06
C LYS A 312 -7.86 -13.79 -2.29
N VAL A 313 -8.06 -13.08 -3.38
CA VAL A 313 -9.39 -12.73 -3.89
C VAL A 313 -9.73 -13.69 -5.02
N GLN A 314 -11.01 -13.82 -5.37
CA GLN A 314 -11.38 -14.56 -6.57
C GLN A 314 -11.37 -13.63 -7.77
N ASP A 315 -10.76 -14.11 -8.86
CA ASP A 315 -10.81 -13.45 -10.15
C ASP A 315 -12.28 -13.34 -10.61
N PRO A 316 -12.80 -12.14 -10.90
CA PRO A 316 -14.18 -11.97 -11.37
C PRO A 316 -14.48 -12.73 -12.68
N LYS A 317 -13.46 -12.92 -13.53
CA LYS A 317 -13.58 -13.56 -14.85
C LYS A 317 -13.35 -15.07 -14.77
N THR A 318 -12.45 -15.54 -13.90
CA THR A 318 -12.05 -16.96 -13.85
C THR A 318 -12.48 -17.71 -12.59
N GLY A 319 -12.95 -17.02 -11.56
CA GLY A 319 -13.32 -17.59 -10.25
C GLY A 319 -12.15 -18.15 -9.44
N ASN A 320 -10.93 -18.10 -9.98
CA ASN A 320 -9.75 -18.68 -9.34
C ASN A 320 -9.18 -17.76 -8.25
N PRO A 321 -8.55 -18.31 -7.19
CA PRO A 321 -7.89 -17.50 -6.17
C PRO A 321 -6.66 -16.78 -6.74
N MET A 322 -6.76 -15.46 -6.96
CA MET A 322 -5.67 -14.58 -7.35
C MET A 322 -5.20 -13.69 -6.19
N THR A 323 -3.97 -13.21 -6.28
CA THR A 323 -3.49 -12.14 -5.41
C THR A 323 -3.88 -10.81 -6.05
N ALA A 324 -4.61 -9.98 -5.32
CA ALA A 324 -5.02 -8.67 -5.80
C ALA A 324 -4.17 -7.54 -5.20
N SER A 325 -3.82 -6.55 -6.02
CA SER A 325 -3.26 -5.28 -5.59
C SER A 325 -4.18 -4.55 -4.60
N TYR A 326 -5.49 -4.72 -4.74
CA TYR A 326 -6.51 -4.12 -3.89
C TYR A 326 -6.72 -4.77 -2.51
N ARG A 327 -6.08 -5.90 -2.20
CA ARG A 327 -6.16 -6.53 -0.87
C ARG A 327 -4.80 -6.96 -0.35
N ILE A 328 -4.11 -6.02 0.29
CA ILE A 328 -2.83 -6.24 0.95
C ILE A 328 -3.07 -6.56 2.43
N SER A 329 -3.59 -7.76 2.72
CA SER A 329 -3.78 -8.26 4.09
C SER A 329 -3.40 -9.73 4.20
N LYS A 330 -3.03 -10.17 5.40
CA LYS A 330 -2.91 -11.59 5.74
C LYS A 330 -4.14 -12.02 6.51
N SER A 331 -4.74 -13.14 6.13
CA SER A 331 -5.95 -13.66 6.77
C SER A 331 -5.75 -15.07 7.32
N ALA A 332 -6.43 -15.37 8.41
CA ALA A 332 -6.53 -16.70 9.00
C ALA A 332 -7.98 -16.95 9.44
N TRP A 333 -8.41 -18.21 9.39
CA TRP A 333 -9.75 -18.63 9.83
C TRP A 333 -9.62 -19.54 11.05
N LEU A 334 -10.41 -19.24 12.08
CA LEU A 334 -10.50 -20.03 13.32
C LEU A 334 -11.92 -20.57 13.46
N ARG A 335 -12.06 -21.87 13.70
CA ARG A 335 -13.37 -22.48 13.94
C ARG A 335 -13.89 -22.11 15.33
N ASN A 336 -15.20 -21.96 15.47
CA ASN A 336 -15.82 -21.49 16.72
C ASN A 336 -15.55 -22.44 17.90
N ASN A 337 -15.33 -23.74 17.64
CA ASN A 337 -15.02 -24.77 18.64
C ASN A 337 -13.53 -25.16 18.70
N GLU A 338 -12.62 -24.39 18.08
CA GLU A 338 -11.20 -24.72 18.06
C GLU A 338 -10.50 -24.46 19.41
N ASN A 339 -10.99 -23.49 20.18
CA ASN A 339 -10.45 -23.13 21.49
C ASN A 339 -11.59 -22.68 22.44
N PRO A 340 -11.48 -22.89 23.76
CA PRO A 340 -12.45 -22.34 24.71
C PRO A 340 -12.71 -20.83 24.54
N THR A 341 -11.68 -20.07 24.15
CA THR A 341 -11.79 -18.63 23.87
C THR A 341 -12.69 -18.33 22.67
N THR A 342 -12.61 -19.12 21.59
CA THR A 342 -13.46 -18.91 20.41
C THR A 342 -14.91 -19.24 20.71
N GLU A 343 -15.16 -20.27 21.52
CA GLU A 343 -16.51 -20.65 21.95
C GLU A 343 -17.13 -19.59 22.89
N LEU A 344 -16.34 -19.05 23.81
CA LEU A 344 -16.77 -17.96 24.70
C LEU A 344 -17.10 -16.69 23.91
N LEU A 345 -16.30 -16.37 22.88
CA LEU A 345 -16.53 -15.22 22.03
C LEU A 345 -17.83 -15.38 21.23
N ASP A 346 -18.10 -16.57 20.67
CA ASP A 346 -19.34 -16.88 19.95
C ASP A 346 -20.58 -16.66 20.84
N ARG A 347 -20.57 -17.17 22.07
CA ARG A 347 -21.64 -16.92 23.05
C ARG A 347 -21.79 -15.43 23.38
N ARG A 348 -20.67 -14.70 23.49
CA ARG A 348 -20.66 -13.25 23.76
C ARG A 348 -21.27 -12.47 22.59
N ILE A 349 -20.95 -12.83 21.36
CA ILE A 349 -21.54 -12.23 20.15
C ILE A 349 -23.07 -12.38 20.20
N GLY A 350 -23.59 -13.58 20.49
CA GLY A 350 -25.04 -13.79 20.62
C GLY A 350 -25.70 -12.98 21.76
N MET A 351 -24.96 -12.67 22.84
CA MET A 351 -25.44 -11.79 23.90
C MET A 351 -25.42 -10.30 23.51
N MET A 352 -24.40 -9.85 22.77
CA MET A 352 -24.27 -8.44 22.39
C MET A 352 -25.18 -8.05 21.22
N THR A 353 -25.31 -8.91 20.21
CA THR A 353 -26.13 -8.65 19.00
C THR A 353 -27.60 -9.06 19.15
N SER A 354 -27.91 -9.90 20.14
CA SER A 354 -29.20 -10.59 20.27
C SER A 354 -29.54 -11.51 19.09
N LEU A 355 -28.59 -11.85 18.22
CA LEU A 355 -28.78 -12.80 17.11
C LEU A 355 -28.58 -14.25 17.57
N ASP A 356 -29.18 -15.17 16.82
CA ASP A 356 -28.90 -16.60 16.96
C ASP A 356 -27.55 -16.95 16.32
N MET A 357 -26.74 -17.72 17.03
CA MET A 357 -25.38 -18.04 16.60
C MET A 357 -25.29 -19.33 15.76
N GLY A 358 -26.40 -20.01 15.51
CA GLY A 358 -26.43 -21.32 14.84
C GLY A 358 -25.98 -21.32 13.38
N ARG A 359 -25.92 -20.15 12.73
CA ARG A 359 -25.47 -19.96 11.34
C ARG A 359 -24.22 -19.09 11.22
N THR A 360 -23.48 -18.92 12.30
CA THR A 360 -22.28 -18.08 12.28
C THR A 360 -21.14 -18.70 11.49
N GLU A 361 -20.45 -17.84 10.76
CA GLU A 361 -19.24 -18.21 10.05
C GLU A 361 -18.06 -18.32 11.02
N GLN A 362 -16.95 -18.90 10.52
CA GLN A 362 -15.69 -18.97 11.25
C GLN A 362 -15.12 -17.57 11.50
N LEU A 363 -14.44 -17.38 12.63
CA LEU A 363 -13.75 -16.13 12.92
C LEU A 363 -12.63 -15.88 11.91
N GLN A 364 -12.77 -14.81 11.13
CA GLN A 364 -11.73 -14.34 10.23
C GLN A 364 -10.82 -13.33 10.96
N ILE A 365 -9.54 -13.64 11.06
CA ILE A 365 -8.52 -12.76 11.63
C ILE A 365 -7.70 -12.13 10.51
N GLY A 366 -7.81 -10.81 10.37
CA GLY A 366 -7.04 -10.01 9.43
C GLY A 366 -5.84 -9.33 10.08
N ASN A 367 -4.71 -9.29 9.37
CA ASN A 367 -3.55 -8.47 9.69
C ASN A 367 -3.22 -7.60 8.47
N TYR A 368 -3.34 -6.28 8.65
CA TYR A 368 -3.13 -5.28 7.61
C TYR A 368 -1.68 -4.77 7.56
N GLY A 369 -0.91 -4.85 8.64
CA GLY A 369 0.44 -4.27 8.67
C GLY A 369 0.47 -2.78 8.31
N ILE A 370 1.64 -2.28 7.87
CA ILE A 370 1.79 -0.90 7.42
C ILE A 370 1.30 -0.80 5.99
N GLY A 371 0.42 0.15 5.73
CA GLY A 371 -0.11 0.40 4.40
C GLY A 371 -1.00 -0.73 3.88
N GLY A 372 -1.37 -1.75 4.65
CA GLY A 372 -2.41 -2.68 4.21
C GLY A 372 -3.79 -2.04 4.30
N HIS A 373 -4.70 -2.54 3.47
CA HIS A 373 -6.06 -2.04 3.40
C HIS A 373 -7.00 -3.13 2.91
N TYR A 374 -8.29 -2.83 2.97
CA TYR A 374 -9.36 -3.55 2.32
C TYR A 374 -10.19 -2.50 1.57
N GLU A 375 -10.35 -2.67 0.25
CA GLU A 375 -11.26 -1.83 -0.53
C GLU A 375 -12.71 -1.93 -0.07
N SER A 376 -13.51 -0.92 -0.46
CA SER A 376 -14.94 -0.89 -0.19
C SER A 376 -15.62 -2.13 -0.78
N HIS A 377 -16.48 -2.78 0.01
CA HIS A 377 -17.21 -3.96 -0.40
C HIS A 377 -18.46 -4.14 0.46
N TYR A 378 -19.39 -4.95 -0.05
CA TYR A 378 -20.49 -5.47 0.74
C TYR A 378 -20.10 -6.80 1.39
N ASP A 379 -20.52 -6.98 2.64
CA ASP A 379 -20.34 -8.26 3.33
C ASP A 379 -21.31 -9.32 2.80
N PHE A 380 -22.54 -8.92 2.43
CA PHE A 380 -23.54 -9.82 1.87
C PHE A 380 -23.23 -10.15 0.40
N ALA A 381 -23.64 -11.33 -0.05
CA ALA A 381 -23.50 -11.72 -1.45
C ALA A 381 -24.55 -11.01 -2.31
N LEU A 382 -24.13 -10.43 -3.44
CA LEU A 382 -25.02 -9.84 -4.44
C LEU A 382 -25.57 -10.94 -5.37
N GLU A 383 -26.84 -10.85 -5.79
CA GLU A 383 -27.50 -11.87 -6.64
C GLU A 383 -26.82 -12.10 -7.99
N ASN A 384 -26.05 -11.12 -8.48
CA ASN A 384 -25.40 -11.14 -9.80
C ASN A 384 -23.88 -11.40 -9.73
N GLU A 385 -23.30 -11.61 -8.56
CA GLU A 385 -21.89 -11.99 -8.46
C GLU A 385 -21.70 -13.44 -8.91
N ALA A 386 -20.63 -13.70 -9.67
CA ALA A 386 -20.25 -15.04 -10.09
C ALA A 386 -20.24 -15.99 -8.89
N ILE A 387 -20.71 -17.22 -9.08
CA ILE A 387 -20.85 -18.22 -8.01
C ILE A 387 -19.47 -18.54 -7.40
N THR A 388 -19.09 -17.80 -6.36
CA THR A 388 -17.90 -18.00 -5.52
C THR A 388 -18.12 -19.10 -4.48
N GLU A 389 -17.06 -19.67 -3.89
CA GLU A 389 -17.17 -20.60 -2.74
C GLU A 389 -17.90 -19.95 -1.54
N THR A 390 -17.74 -18.64 -1.39
CA THR A 390 -18.47 -17.79 -0.45
C THR A 390 -19.96 -17.73 -0.79
N SER A 391 -20.30 -17.55 -2.07
CA SER A 391 -21.69 -17.59 -2.55
C SER A 391 -22.33 -18.98 -2.39
N ILE A 392 -21.57 -20.07 -2.51
CA ILE A 392 -22.06 -21.44 -2.32
C ILE A 392 -22.41 -21.71 -0.85
N ASN A 393 -21.61 -21.19 0.09
CA ASN A 393 -21.93 -21.24 1.51
C ASN A 393 -23.13 -20.34 1.86
N SER A 394 -23.28 -19.16 1.26
CA SER A 394 -24.45 -18.30 1.51
C SER A 394 -25.73 -18.79 0.81
N ILE A 395 -25.65 -19.50 -0.32
CA ILE A 395 -26.79 -20.17 -0.95
C ILE A 395 -27.31 -21.33 -0.08
N SER A 396 -26.42 -22.05 0.64
CA SER A 396 -26.82 -23.16 1.51
C SER A 396 -27.18 -22.73 2.95
N ASN A 397 -26.58 -21.65 3.47
CA ASN A 397 -26.79 -21.19 4.85
C ASN A 397 -27.60 -19.88 5.00
N GLY A 398 -27.92 -19.18 3.93
CA GLY A 398 -28.56 -17.85 3.93
C GLY A 398 -27.54 -16.71 3.75
N ASN A 399 -28.03 -15.52 3.37
CA ASN A 399 -27.18 -14.34 3.19
C ASN A 399 -26.82 -13.68 4.54
N ARG A 400 -25.70 -12.95 4.60
CA ARG A 400 -25.26 -12.27 5.81
C ARG A 400 -26.22 -11.13 6.17
N ILE A 401 -26.68 -11.12 7.41
CA ILE A 401 -27.60 -10.09 7.95
C ILE A 401 -26.91 -9.12 8.91
N GLY A 402 -25.64 -9.34 9.22
CA GLY A 402 -24.87 -8.48 10.10
C GLY A 402 -23.44 -8.97 10.32
N THR A 403 -22.55 -8.03 10.62
CA THR A 403 -21.12 -8.26 10.77
C THR A 403 -20.64 -7.71 12.10
N VAL A 404 -19.83 -8.49 12.80
CA VAL A 404 -19.09 -8.06 13.99
C VAL A 404 -17.60 -8.00 13.69
N LEU A 405 -17.01 -6.81 13.80
CA LEU A 405 -15.59 -6.57 13.59
C LEU A 405 -14.92 -6.24 14.93
N PHE A 406 -14.12 -7.18 15.45
CA PHE A 406 -13.31 -6.96 16.66
C PHE A 406 -12.00 -6.25 16.34
N TYR A 407 -11.68 -5.21 17.10
CA TYR A 407 -10.41 -4.49 16.99
C TYR A 407 -9.38 -5.06 17.97
N LEU A 408 -8.42 -5.81 17.44
CA LEU A 408 -7.38 -6.51 18.23
C LEU A 408 -6.16 -5.62 18.56
N SER A 409 -6.12 -4.40 18.05
CA SER A 409 -5.08 -3.38 18.26
C SER A 409 -5.62 -1.99 17.92
N THR A 410 -5.08 -0.95 18.55
CA THR A 410 -5.28 0.45 18.14
C THR A 410 -4.09 0.85 17.26
N PRO A 411 -4.27 1.11 15.95
CA PRO A 411 -3.21 1.68 15.13
C PRO A 411 -2.91 3.12 15.56
N GLU A 412 -1.66 3.54 15.44
CA GLU A 412 -1.27 4.93 15.73
C GLU A 412 -1.94 5.93 14.78
N LYS A 413 -2.09 5.53 13.51
CA LYS A 413 -2.76 6.30 12.44
C LYS A 413 -3.51 5.36 11.49
N GLY A 414 -4.63 5.83 10.96
CA GLY A 414 -5.44 5.10 9.99
C GLY A 414 -6.14 3.86 10.56
N GLY A 415 -6.41 2.88 9.69
CA GLY A 415 -7.13 1.65 10.01
C GLY A 415 -8.62 1.82 10.23
N TYR A 416 -9.20 2.94 9.76
CA TYR A 416 -10.61 3.26 9.95
C TYR A 416 -11.48 2.29 9.15
N THR A 417 -12.60 1.88 9.72
CA THR A 417 -13.68 1.25 8.95
C THR A 417 -14.51 2.37 8.34
N VAL A 418 -14.43 2.54 7.02
CA VAL A 418 -15.03 3.66 6.30
C VAL A 418 -16.29 3.21 5.57
N PHE A 419 -17.36 3.97 5.71
CA PHE A 419 -18.62 3.79 4.98
C PHE A 419 -18.84 5.01 4.07
N THR A 420 -18.52 4.88 2.79
CA THR A 420 -18.56 5.97 1.80
C THR A 420 -19.99 6.49 1.58
N ASP A 421 -20.94 5.61 1.27
CA ASP A 421 -22.36 5.94 1.03
C ASP A 421 -22.99 6.67 2.22
N LEU A 422 -22.51 6.30 3.41
CA LEU A 422 -23.01 6.76 4.70
C LEU A 422 -22.25 7.97 5.23
N LYS A 423 -21.10 8.32 4.62
CA LYS A 423 -20.18 9.38 5.06
C LYS A 423 -19.83 9.26 6.54
N THR A 424 -19.62 8.03 7.00
CA THR A 424 -19.40 7.69 8.41
C THR A 424 -18.12 6.86 8.54
N VAL A 425 -17.40 7.02 9.64
CA VAL A 425 -16.22 6.22 9.96
C VAL A 425 -16.31 5.64 11.37
N ALA A 426 -15.82 4.42 11.54
CA ALA A 426 -15.56 3.83 12.85
C ALA A 426 -14.05 3.71 13.06
N LYS A 427 -13.54 4.35 14.11
CA LYS A 427 -12.11 4.33 14.44
C LYS A 427 -11.79 3.08 15.26
N PRO A 428 -10.79 2.28 14.84
CA PRO A 428 -10.40 1.08 15.57
C PRO A 428 -9.84 1.45 16.95
N THR A 429 -10.42 0.88 17.99
CA THR A 429 -9.91 0.99 19.35
C THR A 429 -9.76 -0.43 19.89
N LYS A 430 -8.56 -0.80 20.34
CA LYS A 430 -8.28 -2.11 20.91
C LYS A 430 -9.35 -2.46 21.94
N ASN A 431 -9.76 -3.72 21.96
CA ASN A 431 -10.77 -4.29 22.86
C ASN A 431 -12.23 -3.96 22.49
N ASP A 432 -12.47 -3.05 21.53
CA ASP A 432 -13.81 -2.76 21.05
C ASP A 432 -14.23 -3.65 19.88
N ALA A 433 -15.52 -3.72 19.62
CA ALA A 433 -16.05 -4.32 18.39
C ALA A 433 -17.11 -3.43 17.74
N LEU A 434 -17.03 -3.30 16.42
CA LEU A 434 -18.07 -2.69 15.60
C LEU A 434 -19.10 -3.74 15.19
N PHE A 435 -20.38 -3.43 15.31
CA PHE A 435 -21.47 -4.24 14.78
C PHE A 435 -22.32 -3.43 13.81
N LEU A 436 -22.61 -4.04 12.66
CA LEU A 436 -23.30 -3.46 11.52
C LEU A 436 -24.37 -4.45 11.04
N VAL A 437 -25.55 -3.95 10.68
CA VAL A 437 -26.68 -4.73 10.15
C VAL A 437 -27.35 -4.02 9.01
#